data_AF-A0A380TVI9-F1
#
_entry.id   AF-A0A380TVI9-F1
#
_cell.length_a   1.000
_cell.length_b   1.000
_cell.length_c   1.000
_cell.angle_alpha   90.00
_cell.angle_beta   90.00
_cell.angle_gamma   90.00
#
_symmetry.space_group_name_H-M   'P 1'
#
loop_
_entity.id
_entity.type
_entity.pdbx_description
1 polymer ?
#
loop_
_entity_poly.entity_id
_entity_poly.type
_entity_poly.pdbx_seq_one_letter_code
_entity_poly.pdbx_strand_id
1 'polypeptide(L)'
;MPKQDSNDIVIQLPWTVPQQPSVQTIVFQQPAKTHMELNASTDKTAILSFALSVVIALALGGLATWLAYWYGRKSFDLTKQSFDAVIKQIESSERLMMESNSNLIENQYKQLLMKNKIDGFNKDRNEFKRLVVDFLTEAENLSTFIGFTAMESIKIDLSKHVQKGTYGYEIYKELQGRLKNMQALKVKISFEVFYYTADFQTEVNLILRDIVLDGALLNNALLRKSSTLQEDIKAYRNHIAKFKLIAKKLLKNEMVLDKFIN
;
A
#
# COMPACT_ATOMS: atom_id res chain seq x y z
N MET A 1 -64.13 -11.22 31.56
CA MET A 1 -63.12 -12.28 31.73
C MET A 1 -62.43 -12.48 30.39
N PRO A 2 -61.10 -12.66 30.31
CA PRO A 2 -60.15 -12.88 31.41
C PRO A 2 -59.23 -11.67 31.70
N LYS A 3 -58.92 -11.52 32.98
CA LYS A 3 -57.84 -10.73 33.59
C LYS A 3 -56.77 -11.75 34.00
N GLN A 4 -55.49 -11.52 33.70
CA GLN A 4 -54.34 -12.12 34.42
C GLN A 4 -53.02 -11.71 33.73
N ASP A 5 -51.91 -11.33 34.37
CA ASP A 5 -51.59 -11.00 35.76
C ASP A 5 -50.38 -10.05 35.73
N SER A 6 -50.39 -9.07 36.64
CA SER A 6 -49.20 -8.27 36.98
C SER A 6 -48.19 -9.21 37.62
N ASN A 7 -47.03 -9.42 37.00
CA ASN A 7 -45.90 -10.01 37.70
C ASN A 7 -45.28 -8.92 38.59
N ASP A 8 -45.96 -8.67 39.72
CA ASP A 8 -45.41 -7.99 40.87
C ASP A 8 -44.22 -8.81 41.36
N ILE A 9 -43.02 -8.31 41.12
CA ILE A 9 -41.80 -8.83 41.74
C ILE A 9 -41.91 -8.51 43.23
N VAL A 10 -42.38 -9.50 43.98
CA VAL A 10 -42.43 -9.50 45.44
C VAL A 10 -41.00 -9.52 45.95
N ILE A 11 -40.47 -8.37 46.33
CA ILE A 11 -39.25 -8.28 47.13
C ILE A 11 -39.61 -8.73 48.54
N GLN A 12 -39.22 -9.94 48.92
CA GLN A 12 -39.26 -10.41 50.30
C GLN A 12 -38.30 -9.58 51.14
N LEU A 13 -38.84 -8.70 51.97
CA LEU A 13 -38.12 -8.07 53.09
C LEU A 13 -38.13 -9.06 54.27
N PRO A 14 -36.98 -9.36 54.91
CA PRO A 14 -36.84 -10.52 55.77
C PRO A 14 -37.36 -10.35 57.21
N TRP A 15 -38.24 -9.40 57.50
CA TRP A 15 -38.87 -9.34 58.83
C TRP A 15 -40.16 -8.51 58.82
N THR A 16 -41.29 -9.17 59.04
CA THR A 16 -42.56 -8.56 59.44
C THR A 16 -42.64 -8.53 60.95
N VAL A 17 -43.06 -7.39 61.51
CA VAL A 17 -43.30 -7.21 62.94
C VAL A 17 -44.56 -8.00 63.34
N PRO A 18 -44.52 -8.89 64.36
CA PRO A 18 -45.74 -9.52 64.85
C PRO A 18 -46.61 -8.46 65.55
N GLN A 19 -47.87 -8.31 65.12
CA GLN A 19 -48.88 -7.63 65.94
C GLN A 19 -49.36 -8.59 67.04
N GLN A 20 -49.34 -8.12 68.28
CA GLN A 20 -49.95 -8.79 69.43
C GLN A 20 -50.89 -7.82 70.17
N PRO A 21 -51.91 -8.37 70.87
CA PRO A 21 -53.29 -7.92 70.78
C PRO A 21 -53.62 -6.76 71.71
N SER A 22 -54.67 -6.02 71.36
CA SER A 22 -55.32 -5.05 72.24
C SER A 22 -55.88 -5.75 73.49
N VAL A 23 -55.16 -5.65 74.61
CA VAL A 23 -55.70 -6.03 75.92
C VAL A 23 -56.37 -4.80 76.52
N GLN A 24 -57.71 -4.83 76.58
CA GLN A 24 -58.48 -3.91 77.41
C GLN A 24 -58.21 -4.22 78.88
N THR A 25 -57.62 -3.29 79.61
CA THR A 25 -57.55 -3.38 81.07
C THR A 25 -58.89 -2.97 81.65
N ILE A 26 -59.59 -3.93 82.26
CA ILE A 26 -60.75 -3.68 83.12
C ILE A 26 -60.26 -2.94 84.36
N VAL A 27 -60.80 -1.76 84.60
CA VAL A 27 -60.62 -1.00 85.85
C VAL A 27 -61.58 -1.55 86.89
N PHE A 28 -61.10 -1.93 88.08
CA PHE A 28 -61.85 -1.79 89.34
C PHE A 28 -60.89 -1.64 90.55
N GLN A 29 -61.32 -0.83 91.51
CA GLN A 29 -60.59 -0.08 92.53
C GLN A 29 -59.99 -0.87 93.72
N GLN A 30 -58.80 -0.42 94.13
CA GLN A 30 -58.29 -0.05 95.49
C GLN A 30 -58.96 -0.60 96.77
N PRO A 31 -58.15 -0.91 97.82
CA PRO A 31 -57.88 0.14 98.81
C PRO A 31 -56.43 0.23 99.37
N ALA A 32 -56.10 1.47 99.75
CA ALA A 32 -55.29 1.96 100.87
C ALA A 32 -53.91 1.35 101.23
N LYS A 33 -52.89 2.20 100.98
CA LYS A 33 -51.68 2.54 101.77
C LYS A 33 -50.82 1.38 102.31
N THR A 34 -49.54 1.34 101.90
CA THR A 34 -48.37 1.57 102.79
C THR A 34 -46.99 1.43 102.08
N HIS A 35 -46.11 2.40 102.35
CA HIS A 35 -44.64 2.44 102.28
C HIS A 35 -43.89 2.20 100.94
N MET A 36 -43.34 3.29 100.38
CA MET A 36 -42.18 3.25 99.46
C MET A 36 -40.91 2.93 100.26
N GLU A 37 -40.31 1.77 100.02
CA GLU A 37 -38.90 1.55 100.33
C GLU A 37 -38.05 1.93 99.11
N LEU A 38 -37.35 3.06 99.20
CA LEU A 38 -36.35 3.46 98.22
C LEU A 38 -35.10 2.59 98.47
N ASN A 39 -35.03 1.44 97.79
CA ASN A 39 -33.84 0.60 97.79
C ASN A 39 -32.74 1.22 96.90
N ALA A 40 -31.81 1.95 97.50
CA ALA A 40 -30.72 2.64 96.81
C ALA A 40 -29.64 1.71 96.21
N SER A 41 -29.80 0.38 96.28
CA SER A 41 -28.80 -0.58 95.80
C SER A 41 -29.07 -1.17 94.40
N THR A 42 -30.20 -0.86 93.76
CA THR A 42 -30.50 -1.31 92.38
C THR A 42 -30.04 -0.30 91.32
N ASP A 43 -29.91 0.99 91.68
CA ASP A 43 -29.51 2.05 90.75
C ASP A 43 -28.03 1.99 90.35
N LYS A 44 -27.12 1.59 91.25
CA LYS A 44 -25.68 1.59 90.94
C LYS A 44 -25.29 0.58 89.86
N THR A 45 -25.90 -0.61 89.86
CA THR A 45 -25.57 -1.68 88.90
C THR A 45 -26.15 -1.41 87.51
N ALA A 46 -27.37 -0.84 87.44
CA ALA A 46 -27.98 -0.44 86.18
C ALA A 46 -27.22 0.72 85.52
N ILE A 47 -26.84 1.74 86.30
CA ILE A 47 -26.02 2.88 85.82
C ILE A 47 -24.64 2.41 85.34
N LEU A 48 -24.01 1.44 86.03
CA LEU A 48 -22.73 0.84 85.60
C LEU A 48 -22.86 0.06 84.28
N SER A 49 -23.90 -0.76 84.12
CA SER A 49 -24.15 -1.48 82.86
C SER A 49 -24.46 -0.55 81.70
N PHE A 50 -25.19 0.55 81.97
CA PHE A 50 -25.49 1.59 80.99
C PHE A 50 -24.21 2.33 80.58
N ALA A 51 -23.39 2.77 81.55
CA ALA A 51 -22.12 3.43 81.29
C ALA A 51 -21.16 2.55 80.47
N LEU A 52 -21.03 1.26 80.82
CA LEU A 52 -20.21 0.32 80.07
C LEU A 52 -20.71 0.12 78.64
N SER A 53 -22.04 0.05 78.44
CA SER A 53 -22.65 -0.05 77.10
C SER A 53 -22.39 1.19 76.25
N VAL A 54 -22.44 2.39 76.83
CA VAL A 54 -22.14 3.65 76.14
C VAL A 54 -20.67 3.70 75.72
N VAL A 55 -19.75 3.26 76.58
CA VAL A 55 -18.31 3.20 76.25
C VAL A 55 -18.05 2.21 75.11
N ILE A 56 -18.65 1.02 75.16
CA ILE A 56 -18.50 0.02 74.09
C ILE A 56 -19.13 0.53 72.79
N ALA A 57 -20.30 1.17 72.84
CA ALA A 57 -20.97 1.74 71.67
C ALA A 57 -20.14 2.87 71.04
N LEU A 58 -19.52 3.74 71.85
CA LEU A 58 -18.63 4.79 71.35
C LEU A 58 -17.33 4.20 70.75
N ALA A 59 -16.76 3.17 71.37
CA ALA A 59 -15.57 2.50 70.84
C ALA A 59 -15.87 1.79 69.51
N LEU A 60 -16.99 1.07 69.42
CA LEU A 60 -17.42 0.40 68.19
C LEU A 60 -17.81 1.42 67.11
N GLY A 61 -18.48 2.51 67.48
CA GLY A 61 -18.79 3.62 66.58
C GLY A 61 -17.53 4.25 66.01
N GLY A 62 -16.54 4.55 66.86
CA GLY A 62 -15.25 5.10 66.45
C GLY A 62 -14.46 4.15 65.53
N LEU A 63 -14.43 2.85 65.85
CA LEU A 63 -13.79 1.83 65.01
C LEU A 63 -14.51 1.66 63.66
N ALA A 64 -15.83 1.68 63.63
CA ALA A 64 -16.61 1.60 62.40
C ALA A 64 -16.37 2.82 61.50
N THR A 65 -16.37 4.03 62.06
CA THR A 65 -16.06 5.26 61.32
C THR A 65 -14.62 5.26 60.79
N TRP A 66 -13.66 4.79 61.60
CA TRP A 66 -12.27 4.66 61.19
C TRP A 66 -12.10 3.66 60.04
N LEU A 67 -12.71 2.47 60.15
CA LEU A 67 -12.68 1.46 59.11
C LEU A 67 -13.35 1.95 57.83
N ALA A 68 -14.51 2.61 57.92
CA ALA A 68 -15.19 3.18 56.76
C ALA A 68 -14.33 4.24 56.06
N TYR A 69 -13.67 5.13 56.81
CA TYR A 69 -12.74 6.10 56.27
C TYR A 69 -11.54 5.42 55.58
N TRP A 70 -10.97 4.39 56.21
CA TRP A 70 -9.81 3.66 55.69
C TRP A 70 -10.14 2.89 54.40
N TYR A 71 -11.24 2.15 54.37
CA TYR A 71 -11.71 1.46 53.18
C TYR A 71 -12.08 2.43 52.06
N GLY A 72 -12.77 3.54 52.38
CA GLY A 72 -13.07 4.59 51.41
C GLY A 72 -11.79 5.15 50.76
N ARG A 73 -10.81 5.53 51.58
CA ARG A 73 -9.52 6.03 51.12
C ARG A 73 -8.78 5.01 50.25
N LYS A 74 -8.74 3.74 50.66
CA LYS A 74 -8.06 2.67 49.90
C LYS A 74 -8.73 2.40 48.55
N SER A 75 -10.07 2.42 48.50
CA SER A 75 -10.84 2.25 47.26
C SER A 75 -10.61 3.41 46.28
N PHE A 76 -10.55 4.65 46.79
CA PHE A 76 -10.19 5.81 45.96
C PHE A 76 -8.76 5.72 45.42
N ASP A 77 -7.79 5.29 46.23
CA ASP A 77 -6.41 5.11 45.79
C ASP A 77 -6.28 4.05 44.68
N LEU A 78 -6.95 2.90 44.83
CA LEU A 78 -6.98 1.86 43.80
C LEU A 78 -7.67 2.35 42.52
N THR A 79 -8.79 3.06 42.67
CA THR A 79 -9.54 3.62 41.54
C THR A 79 -8.68 4.64 40.78
N LYS A 80 -7.95 5.50 41.50
CA LYS A 80 -7.00 6.45 40.92
C LYS A 80 -5.89 5.74 40.14
N GLN A 81 -5.28 4.70 40.72
CA GLN A 81 -4.25 3.92 40.03
C GLN A 81 -4.78 3.25 38.75
N SER A 82 -6.01 2.72 38.78
CA SER A 82 -6.66 2.15 37.59
C SER A 82 -6.90 3.20 36.50
N PHE A 83 -7.39 4.39 36.87
CA PHE A 83 -7.55 5.50 35.91
C PHE A 83 -6.21 5.96 35.34
N ASP A 84 -5.19 6.15 36.18
CA ASP A 84 -3.84 6.54 35.75
C ASP A 84 -3.24 5.49 34.79
N ALA A 85 -3.44 4.20 35.06
CA ALA A 85 -2.99 3.12 34.19
C ALA A 85 -3.71 3.13 32.82
N VAL A 86 -5.02 3.38 32.81
CA VAL A 86 -5.80 3.50 31.57
C VAL A 86 -5.38 4.72 30.76
N ILE A 87 -5.18 5.88 31.40
CA ILE A 87 -4.69 7.09 30.73
C ILE A 87 -3.33 6.82 30.10
N LYS A 88 -2.40 6.22 30.85
CA LYS A 88 -1.08 5.87 30.34
C LYS A 88 -1.14 4.87 29.18
N GLN A 89 -2.06 3.91 29.23
CA GLN A 89 -2.29 2.97 28.14
C GLN A 89 -2.82 3.67 26.88
N ILE A 90 -3.79 4.58 27.03
CA ILE A 90 -4.35 5.38 25.93
C ILE A 90 -3.24 6.22 25.28
N GLU A 91 -2.46 6.95 26.08
CA GLU A 91 -1.33 7.76 25.58
C GLU A 91 -0.29 6.90 24.83
N SER A 92 0.04 5.74 25.37
CA SER A 92 0.98 4.82 24.72
C SER A 92 0.41 4.25 23.41
N SER A 93 -0.88 3.94 23.37
CA SER A 93 -1.57 3.45 22.19
C SER A 93 -1.67 4.53 21.11
N GLU A 94 -1.96 5.78 21.49
CA GLU A 94 -1.97 6.92 20.57
C GLU A 94 -0.60 7.10 19.92
N ARG A 95 0.48 7.09 20.73
CA ARG A 95 1.85 7.19 20.21
C ARG A 95 2.20 6.05 19.26
N LEU A 96 1.90 4.81 19.64
CA LEU A 96 2.15 3.64 18.80
C LEU A 96 1.34 3.68 17.50
N MET A 97 0.08 4.12 17.56
CA MET A 97 -0.76 4.29 16.38
C MET A 97 -0.23 5.41 15.48
N MET A 98 0.18 6.55 16.03
CA MET A 98 0.79 7.64 15.26
C MET A 98 2.09 7.21 14.59
N GLU A 99 2.98 6.54 15.33
CA GLU A 99 4.25 6.02 14.81
C GLU A 99 4.00 4.96 13.73
N SER A 100 3.13 3.98 13.99
CA SER A 100 2.76 2.95 13.02
C SER A 100 2.15 3.55 11.77
N ASN A 101 1.27 4.54 11.91
CA ASN A 101 0.63 5.19 10.76
C ASN A 101 1.64 6.02 9.97
N SER A 102 2.54 6.74 10.64
CA SER A 102 3.66 7.45 10.00
C SER A 102 4.55 6.50 9.20
N ASN A 103 4.97 5.39 9.81
CA ASN A 103 5.79 4.37 9.15
C ASN A 103 5.06 3.72 7.97
N LEU A 104 3.75 3.49 8.10
CA LEU A 104 2.93 2.91 7.02
C LEU A 104 2.81 3.89 5.84
N ILE A 105 2.56 5.18 6.10
CA ILE A 105 2.51 6.23 5.08
C ILE A 105 3.87 6.35 4.37
N GLU A 106 4.97 6.38 5.13
CA GLU A 106 6.31 6.46 4.56
C GLU A 106 6.62 5.24 3.68
N ASN A 107 6.30 4.03 4.15
CA ASN A 107 6.50 2.81 3.39
C ASN A 107 5.63 2.76 2.13
N GLN A 108 4.38 3.19 2.20
CA GLN A 108 3.51 3.31 1.01
C GLN A 108 4.09 4.29 0.00
N TYR A 109 4.59 5.44 0.46
CA TYR A 109 5.22 6.43 -0.42
C TYR A 109 6.48 5.87 -1.09
N LYS A 110 7.35 5.19 -0.33
CA LYS A 110 8.54 4.50 -0.88
C LYS A 110 8.16 3.46 -1.93
N GLN A 111 7.13 2.64 -1.66
CA GLN A 111 6.65 1.63 -2.61
C GLN A 111 6.11 2.27 -3.90
N LEU A 112 5.34 3.36 -3.79
CA LEU A 112 4.83 4.09 -4.95
C LEU A 112 5.95 4.70 -5.79
N LEU A 113 6.96 5.29 -5.15
CA LEU A 113 8.14 5.83 -5.84
C LEU A 113 8.92 4.73 -6.57
N MET A 114 9.15 3.59 -5.91
CA MET A 114 9.81 2.44 -6.55
C MET A 114 9.01 1.91 -7.73
N LYS A 115 7.69 1.76 -7.57
CA LYS A 115 6.80 1.31 -8.65
C LYS A 115 6.83 2.26 -9.84
N ASN A 116 6.71 3.56 -9.61
CA ASN A 116 6.75 4.57 -10.68
C ASN A 116 8.08 4.56 -11.43
N LYS A 117 9.20 4.40 -10.71
CA LYS A 117 10.53 4.24 -11.33
C LYS A 117 10.60 2.98 -12.20
N ILE A 118 10.14 1.84 -11.70
CA ILE A 118 10.12 0.57 -12.43
C ILE A 118 9.21 0.66 -13.66
N ASP A 119 8.03 1.25 -13.53
CA ASP A 119 7.07 1.41 -14.62
C ASP A 119 7.61 2.33 -15.73
N GLY A 120 8.22 3.46 -15.35
CA GLY A 120 8.92 4.35 -16.28
C GLY A 120 10.05 3.61 -17.02
N PHE A 121 10.91 2.93 -16.27
CA PHE A 121 12.00 2.15 -16.85
C PHE A 121 11.50 1.06 -17.83
N ASN A 122 10.44 0.32 -17.46
CA ASN A 122 9.85 -0.69 -18.33
C ASN A 122 9.27 -0.09 -19.61
N LYS A 123 8.66 1.10 -19.53
CA LYS A 123 8.12 1.82 -20.69
C LYS A 123 9.24 2.20 -21.65
N ASP A 124 10.31 2.82 -21.16
CA ASP A 124 11.41 3.29 -22.01
C ASP A 124 12.13 2.09 -22.66
N ARG A 125 12.30 0.98 -21.91
CA ARG A 125 12.81 -0.29 -22.45
C ARG A 125 11.94 -0.86 -23.57
N ASN A 126 10.61 -0.86 -23.39
CA ASN A 126 9.68 -1.36 -24.40
C ASN A 126 9.69 -0.48 -25.65
N GLU A 127 9.84 0.83 -25.49
CA GLU A 127 10.03 1.77 -26.60
C GLU A 127 11.32 1.49 -27.36
N PHE A 128 12.45 1.32 -26.66
CA PHE A 128 13.71 0.95 -27.29
C PHE A 128 13.59 -0.36 -28.09
N LYS A 129 13.00 -1.40 -27.48
CA LYS A 129 12.75 -2.68 -28.13
C LYS A 129 11.92 -2.51 -29.40
N ARG A 130 10.85 -1.72 -29.35
CA ARG A 130 10.01 -1.41 -30.50
C ARG A 130 10.82 -0.75 -31.61
N LEU A 131 11.59 0.30 -31.30
CA LEU A 131 12.40 1.02 -32.28
C LEU A 131 13.40 0.10 -33.00
N VAL A 132 14.06 -0.78 -32.25
CA VAL A 132 15.00 -1.77 -32.81
C VAL A 132 14.30 -2.75 -33.74
N VAL A 133 13.13 -3.27 -33.34
CA VAL A 133 12.33 -4.18 -34.17
C VAL A 133 11.86 -3.48 -35.44
N ASP A 134 11.36 -2.25 -35.34
CA ASP A 134 10.90 -1.46 -36.48
C ASP A 134 12.05 -1.21 -37.47
N PHE A 135 13.24 -0.85 -36.97
CA PHE A 135 14.41 -0.64 -37.82
C PHE A 135 14.85 -1.91 -38.54
N LEU A 136 14.94 -3.03 -37.82
CA LEU A 136 15.31 -4.32 -38.41
C LEU A 136 14.30 -4.76 -39.46
N THR A 137 13.01 -4.59 -39.19
CA THR A 137 11.92 -4.91 -40.11
C THR A 137 12.03 -4.08 -41.39
N GLU A 138 12.25 -2.77 -41.26
CA GLU A 138 12.42 -1.89 -42.42
C GLU A 138 13.67 -2.25 -43.24
N ALA A 139 14.78 -2.56 -42.56
CA ALA A 139 16.02 -2.96 -43.21
C ALA A 139 15.87 -4.28 -43.99
N GLU A 140 15.18 -5.27 -43.42
CA GLU A 140 14.91 -6.55 -44.09
C GLU A 140 13.94 -6.41 -45.26
N ASN A 141 12.88 -5.62 -45.07
CA ASN A 141 11.92 -5.29 -46.12
C ASN A 141 12.60 -4.59 -47.29
N LEU A 142 13.52 -3.66 -47.02
CA LEU A 142 14.33 -3.03 -48.07
C LEU A 142 15.15 -4.07 -48.86
N SER A 143 15.86 -4.97 -48.17
CA SER A 143 16.66 -6.02 -48.84
C SER A 143 15.79 -6.93 -49.70
N THR A 144 14.58 -7.23 -49.23
CA THR A 144 13.64 -8.14 -49.87
C THR A 144 13.03 -7.48 -51.09
N PHE A 145 12.57 -6.24 -50.93
CA PHE A 145 12.01 -5.44 -52.01
C PHE A 145 13.04 -5.25 -53.13
N ILE A 146 14.27 -4.84 -52.81
CA ILE A 146 15.34 -4.70 -53.81
C ILE A 146 15.63 -6.03 -54.51
N GLY A 147 15.66 -7.15 -53.77
CA GLY A 147 15.86 -8.49 -54.36
C GLY A 147 14.75 -8.87 -55.34
N PHE A 148 13.49 -8.67 -54.98
CA PHE A 148 12.35 -8.90 -55.88
C PHE A 148 12.37 -7.98 -57.10
N THR A 149 12.58 -6.68 -56.88
CA THR A 149 12.67 -5.71 -57.98
C THR A 149 13.84 -6.03 -58.90
N ALA A 150 14.98 -6.48 -58.38
CA ALA A 150 16.11 -6.91 -59.20
C ALA A 150 15.73 -8.08 -60.12
N MET A 151 15.01 -9.08 -59.61
CA MET A 151 14.53 -10.21 -60.41
C MET A 151 13.53 -9.79 -61.49
N GLU A 152 12.63 -8.85 -61.20
CA GLU A 152 11.64 -8.36 -62.18
C GLU A 152 12.23 -7.38 -63.20
N SER A 153 13.18 -6.54 -62.77
CA SER A 153 13.85 -5.51 -63.59
C SER A 153 14.77 -6.07 -64.68
N ILE A 154 15.02 -7.38 -64.68
CA ILE A 154 15.62 -8.07 -65.84
C ILE A 154 14.79 -7.78 -67.11
N LYS A 155 13.48 -7.52 -66.97
CA LYS A 155 12.57 -7.21 -68.09
C LYS A 155 12.38 -5.71 -68.37
N ILE A 156 12.69 -4.81 -67.43
CA ILE A 156 12.38 -3.37 -67.53
C ILE A 156 13.62 -2.53 -67.15
N ASP A 157 14.01 -1.56 -67.98
CA ASP A 157 15.14 -0.67 -67.70
C ASP A 157 14.72 0.47 -66.74
N LEU A 158 14.82 0.21 -65.43
CA LEU A 158 14.48 1.16 -64.36
C LEU A 158 15.23 2.50 -64.50
N SER A 159 16.46 2.51 -65.00
CA SER A 159 17.28 3.72 -65.16
C SER A 159 16.64 4.75 -66.10
N LYS A 160 15.90 4.28 -67.11
CA LYS A 160 15.25 5.12 -68.13
C LYS A 160 13.82 5.49 -67.75
N HIS A 161 13.29 4.96 -66.66
CA HIS A 161 11.87 5.07 -66.27
C HIS A 161 11.72 5.63 -64.86
N VAL A 162 12.59 6.55 -64.43
CA VAL A 162 12.41 7.34 -63.20
C VAL A 162 11.80 8.70 -63.56
N GLN A 163 10.68 8.69 -64.27
CA GLN A 163 9.89 9.90 -64.54
C GLN A 163 8.59 9.85 -63.77
N LYS A 164 8.13 11.00 -63.23
CA LYS A 164 6.90 11.06 -62.44
C LYS A 164 5.74 10.42 -63.20
N GLY A 165 5.03 9.48 -62.56
CA GLY A 165 3.91 8.74 -63.16
C GLY A 165 4.29 7.42 -63.83
N THR A 166 5.58 7.04 -63.82
CA THR A 166 6.04 5.73 -64.33
C THR A 166 6.23 4.72 -63.20
N TYR A 167 6.23 3.42 -63.55
CA TYR A 167 6.45 2.34 -62.60
C TYR A 167 7.82 2.43 -61.88
N GLY A 168 8.88 2.80 -62.61
CA GLY A 168 10.21 2.97 -62.01
C GLY A 168 10.30 4.15 -61.03
N TYR A 169 9.50 5.20 -61.25
CA TYR A 169 9.38 6.30 -60.29
C TYR A 169 8.68 5.90 -59.00
N GLU A 170 7.63 5.07 -59.04
CA GLU A 170 6.97 4.57 -57.83
C GLU A 170 7.91 3.65 -57.03
N ILE A 171 8.69 2.78 -57.70
CA ILE A 171 9.75 1.99 -57.05
C ILE A 171 10.79 2.90 -56.39
N TYR A 172 11.30 3.90 -57.11
CA TYR A 172 12.27 4.84 -56.57
C TYR A 172 11.74 5.58 -55.34
N LYS A 173 10.49 6.06 -55.41
CA LYS A 173 9.82 6.78 -54.32
C LYS A 173 9.63 5.87 -53.10
N GLU A 174 9.23 4.63 -53.29
CA GLU A 174 9.12 3.63 -52.23
C GLU A 174 10.48 3.41 -51.55
N LEU A 175 11.54 3.15 -52.33
CA LEU A 175 12.90 2.96 -51.80
C LEU A 175 13.40 4.17 -50.99
N GLN A 176 13.17 5.39 -51.49
CA GLN A 176 13.49 6.62 -50.78
C GLN A 176 12.69 6.78 -49.49
N GLY A 177 11.40 6.44 -49.51
CA GLY A 177 10.54 6.44 -48.33
C GLY A 177 11.07 5.52 -47.23
N ARG A 178 11.47 4.30 -47.61
CA ARG A 178 12.05 3.31 -46.69
C ARG A 178 13.37 3.79 -46.09
N LEU A 179 14.28 4.31 -46.92
CA LEU A 179 15.56 4.87 -46.44
C LEU A 179 15.35 6.04 -45.47
N LYS A 180 14.40 6.92 -45.76
CA LYS A 180 14.04 8.03 -44.86
C LYS A 180 13.51 7.51 -43.52
N ASN A 181 12.66 6.49 -43.53
CA ASN A 181 12.14 5.86 -42.31
C ASN A 181 13.28 5.21 -41.50
N MET A 182 14.18 4.47 -42.16
CA MET A 182 15.35 3.89 -41.50
C MET A 182 16.26 4.95 -40.89
N GLN A 183 16.45 6.09 -41.57
CA GLN A 183 17.26 7.18 -41.04
C GLN A 183 16.62 7.83 -39.81
N ALA A 184 15.30 8.00 -39.80
CA ALA A 184 14.58 8.48 -38.62
C ALA A 184 14.67 7.50 -37.44
N LEU A 185 14.50 6.20 -37.71
CA LEU A 185 14.63 5.15 -36.70
C LEU A 185 16.05 5.06 -36.15
N LYS A 186 17.07 5.15 -37.01
CA LYS A 186 18.48 5.22 -36.60
C LYS A 186 18.68 6.33 -35.57
N VAL A 187 18.21 7.55 -35.84
CA VAL A 187 18.39 8.70 -34.94
C VAL A 187 17.75 8.42 -33.59
N LYS A 188 16.52 7.89 -33.57
CA LYS A 188 15.81 7.52 -32.33
C LYS A 188 16.57 6.46 -31.54
N ILE A 189 17.00 5.38 -32.18
CA ILE A 189 17.79 4.32 -31.53
C ILE A 189 19.11 4.88 -30.98
N SER A 190 19.80 5.72 -31.75
CA SER A 190 21.07 6.34 -31.34
C SER A 190 20.89 7.20 -30.07
N PHE A 191 19.77 7.92 -29.99
CA PHE A 191 19.41 8.72 -28.82
C PHE A 191 19.13 7.82 -27.62
N GLU A 192 18.29 6.80 -27.76
CA GLU A 192 18.01 5.85 -26.68
C GLU A 192 19.29 5.19 -26.14
N VAL A 193 20.16 4.69 -27.02
CA VAL A 193 21.42 4.04 -26.59
C VAL A 193 22.32 5.00 -25.82
N PHE A 194 22.37 6.28 -26.18
CA PHE A 194 23.12 7.28 -25.43
C PHE A 194 22.67 7.40 -23.97
N TYR A 195 21.36 7.27 -23.69
CA TYR A 195 20.85 7.28 -22.31
C TYR A 195 21.16 6.00 -21.54
N TYR A 196 21.16 4.85 -22.20
CA TYR A 196 21.34 3.55 -21.53
C TYR A 196 22.81 3.16 -21.31
N THR A 197 23.69 3.42 -22.27
CA THR A 197 25.07 2.93 -22.20
C THR A 197 26.03 3.66 -23.14
N ALA A 198 27.12 4.20 -22.58
CA ALA A 198 28.22 4.77 -23.35
C ALA A 198 29.01 3.70 -24.11
N ASP A 199 29.11 2.48 -23.56
CA ASP A 199 30.00 1.43 -24.05
C ASP A 199 29.56 0.89 -25.43
N PHE A 200 28.25 0.81 -25.69
CA PHE A 200 27.72 0.33 -26.96
C PHE A 200 27.36 1.46 -27.94
N GLN A 201 27.41 2.72 -27.52
CA GLN A 201 26.96 3.85 -28.34
C GLN A 201 27.69 3.91 -29.69
N THR A 202 29.01 3.81 -29.67
CA THR A 202 29.83 3.88 -30.89
C THR A 202 29.55 2.71 -31.82
N GLU A 203 29.52 1.48 -31.28
CA GLU A 203 29.27 0.27 -32.08
C GLU A 203 27.90 0.30 -32.75
N VAL A 204 26.85 0.67 -31.99
CA VAL A 204 25.48 0.78 -32.52
C VAL A 204 25.38 1.88 -33.59
N ASN A 205 25.96 3.05 -33.34
CA ASN A 205 25.87 4.16 -34.29
C ASN A 205 26.59 3.85 -35.60
N LEU A 206 27.73 3.15 -35.54
CA LEU A 206 28.47 2.71 -36.71
C LEU A 206 27.66 1.69 -37.51
N ILE A 207 27.17 0.61 -36.89
CA ILE A 207 26.43 -0.42 -37.63
C ILE A 207 25.11 0.10 -38.21
N LEU A 208 24.37 0.96 -37.48
CA LEU A 208 23.16 1.60 -38.01
C LEU A 208 23.47 2.54 -39.17
N ARG A 209 24.57 3.29 -39.09
CA ARG A 209 25.04 4.14 -40.21
C ARG A 209 25.36 3.28 -41.42
N ASP A 210 26.10 2.20 -41.23
CA ASP A 210 26.54 1.35 -42.33
C ASP A 210 25.35 0.67 -43.02
N ILE A 211 24.35 0.19 -42.25
CA ILE A 211 23.10 -0.32 -42.81
C ILE A 211 22.38 0.76 -43.65
N VAL A 212 22.20 1.98 -43.14
CA VAL A 212 21.51 3.04 -43.90
C VAL A 212 22.28 3.43 -45.17
N LEU A 213 23.61 3.52 -45.09
CA LEU A 213 24.46 3.85 -46.23
C LEU A 213 24.43 2.75 -47.30
N ASP A 214 24.57 1.49 -46.88
CA ASP A 214 24.52 0.34 -47.79
C ASP A 214 23.14 0.21 -48.44
N GLY A 215 22.05 0.50 -47.72
CA GLY A 215 20.72 0.57 -48.30
C GLY A 215 20.61 1.62 -49.42
N ALA A 216 21.25 2.78 -49.25
CA ALA A 216 21.30 3.81 -50.29
C ALA A 216 22.19 3.39 -51.48
N LEU A 217 23.30 2.70 -51.22
CA LEU A 217 24.15 2.12 -52.26
C LEU A 217 23.42 1.04 -53.06
N LEU A 218 22.64 0.18 -52.39
CA LEU A 218 21.81 -0.83 -53.03
C LEU A 218 20.75 -0.21 -53.94
N ASN A 219 20.10 0.87 -53.52
CA ASN A 219 19.17 1.61 -54.37
C ASN A 219 19.86 2.07 -55.66
N ASN A 220 21.06 2.66 -55.54
CA ASN A 220 21.83 3.09 -56.70
C ASN A 220 22.28 1.92 -57.59
N ALA A 221 22.70 0.81 -56.99
CA ALA A 221 23.11 -0.40 -57.71
C ALA A 221 21.95 -1.03 -58.48
N LEU A 222 20.74 -1.05 -57.90
CA LEU A 222 19.52 -1.51 -58.55
C LEU A 222 19.18 -0.64 -59.76
N LEU A 223 19.18 0.69 -59.59
CA LEU A 223 18.87 1.63 -60.67
C LEU A 223 19.86 1.53 -61.83
N ARG A 224 21.14 1.26 -61.53
CA ARG A 224 22.21 1.14 -62.55
C ARG A 224 22.35 -0.27 -63.14
N LYS A 225 21.56 -1.24 -62.67
CA LYS A 225 21.72 -2.67 -63.02
C LYS A 225 23.14 -3.16 -62.78
N SER A 226 23.70 -2.85 -61.61
CA SER A 226 25.05 -3.27 -61.26
C SER A 226 25.18 -4.79 -61.33
N SER A 227 26.27 -5.28 -61.91
CA SER A 227 26.59 -6.71 -61.92
C SER A 227 26.86 -7.26 -60.52
N THR A 228 27.21 -6.39 -59.56
CA THR A 228 27.51 -6.74 -58.16
C THR A 228 26.27 -6.75 -57.26
N LEU A 229 25.08 -6.42 -57.76
CA LEU A 229 23.89 -6.17 -56.93
C LEU A 229 23.57 -7.33 -55.97
N GLN A 230 23.75 -8.58 -56.41
CA GLN A 230 23.51 -9.75 -55.55
C GLN A 230 24.54 -9.88 -54.42
N GLU A 231 25.79 -9.54 -54.69
CA GLU A 231 26.87 -9.51 -53.68
C GLU A 231 26.64 -8.37 -52.69
N ASP A 232 26.21 -7.21 -53.19
CA ASP A 232 25.87 -6.05 -52.37
C ASP A 232 24.69 -6.36 -51.43
N ILE A 233 23.64 -7.05 -51.92
CA ILE A 233 22.50 -7.47 -51.09
C ILE A 233 22.97 -8.43 -49.99
N LYS A 234 23.89 -9.34 -50.30
CA LYS A 234 24.46 -10.28 -49.32
C LYS A 234 25.28 -9.55 -48.26
N ALA A 235 26.10 -8.58 -48.64
CA ALA A 235 26.87 -7.75 -47.72
C ALA A 235 25.95 -6.96 -46.78
N TYR A 236 24.91 -6.32 -47.33
CA TYR A 236 23.90 -5.59 -46.57
C TYR A 236 23.18 -6.48 -45.54
N ARG A 237 22.75 -7.69 -45.93
CA ARG A 237 22.14 -8.67 -45.01
C ARG A 237 23.09 -9.10 -43.90
N ASN A 238 24.40 -9.16 -44.16
CA ASN A 238 25.40 -9.44 -43.12
C ASN A 238 25.47 -8.30 -42.08
N HIS A 239 25.37 -7.03 -42.50
CA HIS A 239 25.29 -5.91 -41.56
C HIS A 239 24.01 -5.95 -40.72
N ILE A 240 22.87 -6.30 -41.31
CA ILE A 240 21.63 -6.55 -40.55
C ILE A 240 21.84 -7.66 -39.50
N ALA A 241 22.46 -8.78 -39.89
CA ALA A 241 22.72 -9.90 -38.98
C ALA A 241 23.66 -9.50 -37.82
N LYS A 242 24.71 -8.72 -38.09
CA LYS A 242 25.58 -8.14 -37.05
C LYS A 242 24.79 -7.25 -36.09
N PHE A 243 23.94 -6.37 -36.61
CA PHE A 243 23.11 -5.52 -35.76
C PHE A 243 22.11 -6.33 -34.92
N LYS A 244 21.50 -7.40 -35.46
CA LYS A 244 20.65 -8.32 -34.67
C LYS A 244 21.39 -8.90 -33.47
N LEU A 245 22.67 -9.27 -33.63
CA LEU A 245 23.50 -9.79 -32.54
C LEU A 245 23.73 -8.72 -31.46
N ILE A 246 24.09 -7.50 -31.86
CA ILE A 246 24.31 -6.36 -30.96
C ILE A 246 23.02 -6.01 -30.22
N ALA A 247 21.92 -5.87 -30.95
CA ALA A 247 20.58 -5.63 -30.41
C ALA A 247 20.18 -6.71 -29.39
N LYS A 248 20.45 -7.98 -29.67
CA LYS A 248 20.18 -9.07 -28.72
C LYS A 248 21.01 -8.93 -27.45
N LYS A 249 22.28 -8.50 -27.54
CA LYS A 249 23.12 -8.23 -26.35
C LYS A 249 22.56 -7.06 -25.54
N LEU A 250 22.19 -5.96 -26.21
CA LEU A 250 21.62 -4.77 -25.57
C LEU A 250 20.29 -5.07 -24.86
N LEU A 251 19.44 -5.90 -25.46
CA LEU A 251 18.15 -6.28 -24.89
C LEU A 251 18.27 -7.37 -23.81
N LYS A 252 19.38 -8.14 -23.79
CA LYS A 252 19.62 -9.23 -22.83
C LYS A 252 20.43 -8.79 -21.63
N ASN A 253 21.38 -7.86 -21.80
CA ASN A 253 22.05 -7.24 -20.68
C ASN A 253 20.99 -6.48 -19.87
N GLU A 254 20.75 -6.92 -18.64
CA GLU A 254 19.89 -6.31 -17.63
C GLU A 254 20.43 -4.93 -17.14
N MET A 255 21.06 -4.17 -18.03
CA MET A 255 22.03 -3.11 -17.76
C MET A 255 21.46 -1.82 -17.17
N VAL A 256 20.23 -1.85 -16.68
CA VAL A 256 19.56 -0.66 -16.16
C VAL A 256 18.82 -0.91 -14.86
N LEU A 257 18.72 -2.16 -14.36
CA LEU A 257 18.28 -2.33 -12.96
C LEU A 257 19.38 -1.85 -12.00
N ASP A 258 20.65 -2.19 -12.24
CA ASP A 258 21.74 -1.91 -11.29
C ASP A 258 22.09 -0.41 -11.13
N LYS A 259 21.78 0.43 -12.12
CA LYS A 259 21.98 1.89 -12.04
C LYS A 259 20.80 2.65 -11.43
N PHE A 260 19.63 2.03 -11.32
CA PHE A 260 18.41 2.67 -10.79
C PHE A 260 17.99 2.13 -9.41
N ILE A 261 18.58 1.00 -8.99
CA ILE A 261 18.35 0.38 -7.68
C ILE A 261 19.41 0.79 -6.64
N ASN A 262 20.57 1.31 -7.07
CA ASN A 262 21.60 1.87 -6.18
C ASN A 262 21.50 3.39 -6.05
#